data_AF-H6RRK8-F1
#
_entry.id   AF-H6RRK8-F1
#
_cell.length_a   1.000
_cell.length_b   1.000
_cell.length_c   1.000
_cell.angle_alpha   90.00
_cell.angle_beta   90.00
_cell.angle_gamma   90.00
#
_symmetry.space_group_name_H-M   'P 1'
#
loop_
_entity.id
_entity.type
_entity.pdbx_description
1 polymer ?
#
loop_
_entity_poly.entity_id
_entity_poly.type
_entity_poly.pdbx_seq_one_letter_code
_entity_poly.pdbx_strand_id
1 'polypeptide(L)'
;MLGAWYATVLRWRRPAALLVNELTLLPLVMPLAPARTLLTRFPDALAELLSAHRVPAQLIEAERAQALEHRLAATANRSLVGVMNEFTHLADLDRAEQPDLMRLSMRLAMTPCGPLYQRHISPDRELAALIAGLPETGQPGSRPDSAP
;
A
#
# COMPACT_ATOMS: atom_id res chain seq x y z
N MET A 1 -10.41 -1.88 -2.89
CA MET A 1 -9.71 -1.85 -4.21
C MET A 1 -8.42 -2.65 -4.17
N LEU A 2 -7.55 -2.37 -3.19
CA LEU A 2 -6.17 -2.83 -3.17
C LEU A 2 -6.06 -4.35 -2.92
N GLY A 3 -7.11 -5.03 -2.48
CA GLY A 3 -7.09 -6.48 -2.31
C GLY A 3 -6.28 -6.90 -1.09
N ALA A 4 -5.63 -8.07 -1.16
CA ALA A 4 -4.95 -8.66 -0.01
C ALA A 4 -3.64 -7.96 0.36
N TRP A 5 -3.32 -8.02 1.65
CA TRP A 5 -2.07 -7.53 2.22
C TRP A 5 -1.32 -8.66 2.92
N TYR A 6 0.01 -8.63 2.83
CA TYR A 6 0.88 -9.64 3.41
C TYR A 6 1.89 -8.97 4.33
N ALA A 7 2.09 -9.53 5.52
CA ALA A 7 2.93 -8.92 6.55
C ALA A 7 4.16 -9.76 6.87
N THR A 8 5.29 -9.09 7.09
CA THR A 8 6.47 -9.64 7.75
C THR A 8 6.94 -8.70 8.85
N VAL A 9 7.74 -9.22 9.78
CA VAL A 9 8.26 -8.47 10.92
C VAL A 9 9.69 -8.02 10.64
N LEU A 10 9.92 -6.71 10.74
CA LEU A 10 11.24 -6.11 10.80
C LEU A 10 11.75 -6.18 12.25
N ARG A 11 12.72 -7.06 12.50
CA ARG A 11 13.22 -7.39 13.85
C ARG A 11 14.27 -6.38 14.34
N TRP A 12 13.92 -5.10 14.34
CA TRP A 12 14.76 -4.02 14.86
C TRP A 12 14.62 -3.85 16.38
N ARG A 13 15.44 -2.95 16.96
CA ARG A 13 15.34 -2.57 18.39
C ARG A 13 13.92 -2.17 18.78
N ARG A 14 13.24 -1.44 17.90
CA ARG A 14 11.79 -1.20 17.95
C ARG A 14 11.15 -1.98 16.80
N PRO A 15 10.46 -3.09 17.07
CA PRO A 15 9.90 -3.93 16.02
C PRO A 15 8.89 -3.15 15.16
N ALA A 16 8.98 -3.34 13.85
CA ALA A 16 8.04 -2.79 12.88
C ALA A 16 7.41 -3.92 12.05
N ALA A 17 6.21 -3.68 11.54
CA ALA A 17 5.57 -4.54 10.56
C ALA A 17 5.78 -3.93 9.18
N LEU A 18 6.24 -4.74 8.22
CA LEU A 18 6.21 -4.42 6.80
C LEU A 18 5.01 -5.15 6.20
N LEU A 19 4.03 -4.40 5.75
CA LEU A 19 2.88 -4.89 5.00
C LEU A 19 3.09 -4.57 3.52
N VAL A 20 2.79 -5.52 2.64
CA VAL A 20 2.92 -5.36 1.19
C VAL A 20 1.62 -5.74 0.53
N ASN A 21 1.10 -4.86 -0.32
CA ASN A 21 -0.09 -5.09 -1.08
C ASN A 21 0.14 -6.08 -2.24
N GLU A 22 -0.78 -7.02 -2.47
CA GLU A 22 -0.61 -8.03 -3.53
C GLU A 22 -0.66 -7.45 -4.96
N LEU A 23 -1.57 -6.51 -5.21
CA LEU A 23 -1.86 -6.02 -6.56
C LEU A 23 -0.82 -5.02 -7.05
N THR A 24 -0.39 -4.13 -6.16
CA THR A 24 0.48 -2.97 -6.45
C THR A 24 1.89 -3.15 -5.90
N LEU A 25 2.11 -4.13 -5.02
CA LEU A 25 3.34 -4.24 -4.21
C LEU A 25 3.60 -3.04 -3.30
N LEU A 26 2.58 -2.19 -3.05
CA LEU A 26 2.73 -1.01 -2.20
C LEU A 26 3.16 -1.41 -0.79
N PRO A 27 4.31 -0.90 -0.30
CA PRO A 27 4.79 -1.18 1.04
C PRO A 27 4.24 -0.18 2.06
N LEU A 28 3.79 -0.70 3.20
CA LEU A 28 3.49 0.07 4.41
C LEU A 28 4.32 -0.45 5.56
N VAL A 29 5.11 0.42 6.17
CA VAL A 29 5.85 0.14 7.40
C VAL A 29 5.19 0.88 8.56
N MET A 30 4.85 0.15 9.62
CA MET A 30 4.22 0.73 10.82
C MET A 30 4.75 0.08 12.10
N PRO A 31 4.65 0.74 13.27
CA PRO A 31 5.12 0.17 14.53
C PRO A 31 4.38 -1.15 14.86
N LEU A 32 5.14 -2.22 15.12
CA LEU A 32 4.53 -3.51 15.44
C LEU A 32 3.90 -3.48 16.83
N ALA A 33 4.56 -2.87 17.82
CA ALA A 33 4.08 -2.87 19.19
C ALA A 33 3.01 -1.79 19.44
N PRO A 34 1.94 -2.12 20.21
CA PRO A 34 1.53 -3.46 20.63
C PRO A 34 0.96 -4.27 19.45
N ALA A 35 1.38 -5.54 19.30
CA ALA A 35 0.96 -6.36 18.16
C ALA A 35 -0.55 -6.63 18.13
N ARG A 36 -1.20 -6.67 19.31
CA ARG A 36 -2.65 -6.90 19.45
C ARG A 36 -3.51 -5.82 18.78
N THR A 37 -2.97 -4.60 18.66
CA THR A 37 -3.67 -3.46 18.04
C THR A 37 -3.11 -3.15 16.66
N LEU A 38 -2.28 -4.03 16.07
CA LEU A 38 -1.71 -3.80 14.75
C LEU A 38 -2.83 -3.69 13.69
N LEU A 39 -3.73 -4.67 13.66
CA LEU A 39 -4.82 -4.71 12.68
C LEU A 39 -5.83 -3.57 12.88
N THR A 40 -6.03 -3.08 14.11
CA THR A 40 -6.93 -1.95 14.36
C THR A 40 -6.30 -0.61 13.97
N ARG A 41 -4.96 -0.51 13.97
CA ARG A 41 -4.22 0.70 13.57
C ARG A 41 -3.90 0.72 12.07
N PHE A 42 -3.96 -0.43 11.41
CA PHE A 42 -3.64 -0.58 10.00
C PHE A 42 -4.48 0.32 9.07
N PRO A 43 -5.83 0.42 9.22
CA PRO A 43 -6.63 1.27 8.34
C PRO A 43 -6.21 2.75 8.35
N ASP A 44 -5.86 3.29 9.53
CA ASP A 44 -5.44 4.68 9.65
C ASP A 44 -4.06 4.89 9.02
N ALA A 45 -3.11 3.98 9.27
CA ALA A 45 -1.79 4.02 8.65
C ALA A 45 -1.87 3.86 7.11
N LEU A 46 -2.79 3.03 6.61
CA LEU A 46 -3.07 2.90 5.18
C LEU A 46 -3.63 4.20 4.61
N ALA A 47 -4.57 4.85 5.31
CA ALA A 47 -5.14 6.11 4.86
C ALA A 47 -4.08 7.22 4.76
N GLU A 48 -3.17 7.30 5.73
CA GLU A 48 -2.03 8.23 5.68
C GLU A 48 -1.09 7.95 4.49
N LEU A 49 -0.76 6.68 4.25
CA LEU A 49 0.07 6.29 3.10
C LEU A 49 -0.58 6.64 1.77
N LEU A 50 -1.86 6.32 1.59
CA LEU A 50 -2.60 6.66 0.37
C LEU A 50 -2.72 8.18 0.20
N SER A 51 -2.91 8.92 1.29
CA SER A 51 -2.87 10.38 1.25
C SER A 51 -1.52 10.92 0.79
N ALA A 52 -0.41 10.34 1.27
CA ALA A 52 0.94 10.70 0.85
C ALA A 52 1.21 10.39 -0.64
N HIS A 53 0.55 9.36 -1.19
CA HIS A 53 0.54 9.07 -2.62
C HIS A 53 -0.47 9.90 -3.43
N ARG A 54 -1.18 10.84 -2.79
CA ARG A 54 -2.20 11.72 -3.39
C ARG A 54 -3.41 10.96 -3.95
N VAL A 55 -3.77 9.85 -3.32
CA VAL A 55 -5.01 9.14 -3.64
C VAL A 55 -6.22 10.01 -3.29
N PRO A 56 -7.26 10.08 -4.14
CA PRO A 56 -8.49 10.82 -3.83
C PRO A 56 -9.14 10.39 -2.51
N ALA A 57 -9.62 11.36 -1.72
CA ALA A 57 -10.18 11.11 -0.39
C ALA A 57 -11.34 10.08 -0.37
N GLN A 58 -12.16 10.05 -1.42
CA GLN A 58 -13.25 9.08 -1.56
C GLN A 58 -12.74 7.63 -1.65
N LEU A 59 -11.64 7.42 -2.37
CA LEU A 59 -10.99 6.11 -2.47
C LEU A 59 -10.28 5.75 -1.17
N ILE A 60 -9.66 6.73 -0.50
CA ILE A 60 -9.04 6.50 0.81
C ILE A 60 -10.07 6.01 1.82
N GLU A 61 -11.24 6.64 1.90
CA GLU A 61 -12.28 6.23 2.85
C GLU A 61 -12.83 4.83 2.52
N ALA A 62 -13.00 4.52 1.23
CA ALA A 62 -13.39 3.18 0.80
C ALA A 62 -12.35 2.12 1.19
N GLU A 63 -11.06 2.36 0.94
CA GLU A 63 -10.00 1.43 1.35
C GLU A 63 -9.89 1.30 2.87
N ARG A 64 -10.03 2.40 3.62
CA ARG A 64 -10.00 2.39 5.08
C ARG A 64 -11.13 1.54 5.66
N ALA A 65 -12.33 1.63 5.10
CA ALA A 65 -13.47 0.82 5.51
C ALA A 65 -13.26 -0.68 5.20
N GLN A 66 -12.61 -1.01 4.07
CA GLN A 66 -12.35 -2.40 3.66
C GLN A 66 -11.07 -3.00 4.27
N ALA A 67 -10.15 -2.19 4.79
CA ALA A 67 -8.84 -2.62 5.27
C ALA A 67 -8.88 -3.70 6.36
N LEU A 68 -9.92 -3.71 7.20
CA LEU A 68 -10.11 -4.74 8.23
C LEU A 68 -10.61 -6.09 7.66
N GLU A 69 -11.30 -6.04 6.52
CA GLU A 69 -11.81 -7.23 5.83
C GLU A 69 -10.72 -7.91 4.99
N HIS A 70 -9.75 -7.13 4.51
CA HIS A 70 -8.55 -7.59 3.82
C HIS A 70 -7.61 -8.32 4.80
N ARG A 71 -7.93 -9.58 5.11
CA ARG A 71 -7.12 -10.44 5.98
C ARG A 71 -5.69 -10.58 5.46
N LEU A 72 -4.75 -10.64 6.40
CA LEU A 72 -3.40 -11.12 6.15
C LEU A 72 -3.47 -12.56 5.63
N ALA A 73 -3.15 -12.76 4.37
CA ALA A 73 -3.17 -14.09 3.75
C ALA A 73 -1.80 -14.78 3.91
N ALA A 74 -1.80 -16.12 3.91
CA ALA A 74 -0.56 -16.89 3.77
C ALA A 74 -0.11 -16.84 2.31
N THR A 75 1.12 -16.42 2.04
CA THR A 75 1.59 -16.25 0.65
C THR A 75 1.97 -17.57 0.01
N ALA A 76 1.27 -17.93 -1.08
CA ALA A 76 1.69 -18.97 -2.03
C ALA A 76 2.48 -18.37 -3.22
N ASN A 77 2.59 -17.04 -3.30
CA ASN A 77 3.21 -16.31 -4.41
C ASN A 77 4.70 -16.04 -4.11
N ARG A 78 5.58 -16.84 -4.74
CA ARG A 78 7.04 -16.74 -4.54
C ARG A 78 7.62 -15.40 -5.02
N SER A 79 7.02 -14.74 -6.01
CA SER A 79 7.46 -13.43 -6.47
C SER A 79 7.18 -12.35 -5.42
N LEU A 80 6.02 -12.41 -4.76
CA LEU A 80 5.71 -11.52 -3.64
C LEU A 80 6.66 -11.76 -2.46
N VAL A 81 6.97 -13.02 -2.14
CA VAL A 81 7.98 -13.35 -1.12
C VAL A 81 9.34 -12.73 -1.45
N GLY A 82 9.76 -12.80 -2.72
CA GLY A 82 11.00 -12.15 -3.19
C GLY A 82 11.01 -10.65 -2.93
N VAL A 83 9.91 -9.96 -3.25
CA VAL A 83 9.74 -8.52 -2.99
C VAL A 83 9.74 -8.19 -1.51
N MET A 84 9.05 -8.98 -0.68
CA MET A 84 9.06 -8.79 0.78
C MET A 84 10.47 -8.95 1.38
N ASN A 85 11.26 -9.90 0.86
CA ASN A 85 12.66 -10.06 1.26
C ASN A 85 13.51 -8.86 0.85
N GLU A 86 13.34 -8.37 -0.38
CA GLU A 86 14.06 -7.18 -0.87
C GLU A 86 13.72 -5.94 -0.04
N PHE A 87 12.43 -5.68 0.21
CA PHE A 87 12.02 -4.55 1.06
C PHE A 87 12.49 -4.69 2.50
N THR A 88 12.56 -5.90 3.04
CA THR A 88 13.16 -6.13 4.36
C THR A 88 14.65 -5.74 4.36
N HIS A 89 15.39 -6.17 3.33
CA HIS A 89 16.81 -5.85 3.18
C HIS A 89 17.04 -4.33 3.03
N LEU A 90 16.26 -3.65 2.19
CA LEU A 90 16.35 -2.21 1.99
C LEU A 90 15.94 -1.42 3.24
N ALA A 91 14.93 -1.88 3.97
CA ALA A 91 14.50 -1.26 5.21
C ALA A 91 15.57 -1.35 6.32
N ASP A 92 16.36 -2.44 6.35
CA ASP A 92 17.43 -2.63 7.33
C ASP A 92 18.55 -1.58 7.23
N LEU A 93 18.65 -0.87 6.11
CA LEU A 93 19.57 0.27 5.95
C LEU A 93 19.15 1.47 6.83
N ASP A 94 17.89 1.54 7.26
CA ASP A 94 17.29 2.61 8.05
C ASP A 94 17.01 2.23 9.51
N ARG A 95 17.72 1.24 10.05
CA ARG A 95 17.61 0.74 11.44
C ARG A 95 18.01 1.73 12.55
N ALA A 96 17.90 3.04 12.29
CA ALA A 96 18.11 4.09 13.27
C ALA A 96 17.23 3.88 14.52
N GLU A 97 17.55 4.59 15.61
CA GLU A 97 16.85 4.40 16.87
C GLU A 97 15.35 4.79 16.80
N GLN A 98 15.02 5.76 15.94
CA GLN A 98 13.66 6.26 15.69
C GLN A 98 13.49 6.62 14.20
N PRO A 99 13.29 5.63 13.32
CA PRO A 99 13.12 5.89 11.89
C PRO A 99 11.74 6.49 11.62
N ASP A 100 11.68 7.40 10.65
CA ASP A 100 10.42 7.83 10.06
C ASP A 100 9.89 6.71 9.15
N LEU A 101 8.95 5.91 9.70
CA LEU A 101 8.40 4.73 9.03
C LEU A 101 7.54 5.09 7.82
N MET A 102 6.87 6.24 7.84
CA MET A 102 6.08 6.70 6.70
C MET A 102 7.02 7.10 5.55
N ARG A 103 8.09 7.84 5.84
CA ARG A 103 9.13 8.17 4.85
C ARG A 103 9.81 6.91 4.30
N LEU A 104 10.07 5.92 5.14
CA LEU A 104 10.59 4.62 4.69
C LEU A 104 9.59 3.92 3.75
N SER A 105 8.30 3.89 4.08
CA SER A 105 7.24 3.32 3.22
C SER A 105 7.25 3.97 1.84
N MET A 106 7.24 5.31 1.79
CA MET A 106 7.30 6.08 0.56
C MET A 106 8.56 5.79 -0.26
N ARG A 107 9.72 5.65 0.39
CA ARG A 107 10.98 5.34 -0.30
C ARG A 107 10.98 3.93 -0.89
N LEU A 108 10.49 2.93 -0.14
CA LEU A 108 10.36 1.56 -0.65
C LEU A 108 9.38 1.49 -1.83
N ALA A 109 8.33 2.32 -1.82
CA ALA A 109 7.36 2.37 -2.92
C ALA A 109 7.97 2.82 -4.26
N MET A 110 9.13 3.49 -4.24
CA MET A 110 9.85 3.91 -5.45
C MET A 110 10.84 2.86 -5.96
N THR A 111 11.01 1.74 -5.25
CA THR A 111 11.97 0.70 -5.63
C THR A 111 11.45 -0.06 -6.85
N PRO A 112 12.25 -0.17 -7.94
CA PRO A 112 11.91 -1.03 -9.07
C PRO A 112 11.72 -2.48 -8.61
N CYS A 113 10.57 -3.07 -8.94
CA CYS A 113 10.22 -4.42 -8.56
C CYS A 113 10.14 -5.29 -9.81
N GLY A 114 10.91 -6.38 -9.87
CA GLY A 114 10.91 -7.30 -11.02
C GLY A 114 9.52 -7.71 -11.53
N PRO A 115 8.54 -8.08 -10.65
CA PRO A 115 7.17 -8.41 -11.07
C PRO A 115 6.40 -7.26 -11.73
N LEU A 116 6.87 -6.02 -11.62
CA LEU A 116 6.27 -4.82 -12.21
C LEU A 116 7.00 -4.32 -13.45
N TYR A 117 8.11 -4.94 -13.88
CA TYR A 117 8.90 -4.44 -15.02
C TYR A 117 8.12 -4.39 -16.34
N GLN A 118 7.17 -5.29 -16.54
CA GLN A 118 6.27 -5.29 -17.70
C GLN A 118 5.03 -4.41 -17.51
N ARG A 119 4.90 -3.76 -16.35
CA ARG A 119 3.81 -2.86 -15.95
C ARG A 119 4.40 -1.49 -15.64
N HIS A 120 4.20 -0.97 -14.43
CA HIS A 120 4.60 0.38 -14.07
C HIS A 120 5.94 0.47 -13.30
N ILE A 121 6.73 -0.62 -13.28
CA ILE A 121 8.10 -0.75 -12.76
C ILE A 121 8.22 -0.67 -11.23
N SER A 122 7.50 0.23 -10.57
CA SER A 122 7.58 0.46 -9.12
C SER A 122 6.19 0.55 -8.47
N PRO A 123 6.07 0.22 -7.16
CA PRO A 123 4.79 0.22 -6.47
C PRO A 123 4.01 1.54 -6.50
N ASP A 124 4.69 2.67 -6.35
CA ASP A 124 4.07 4.01 -6.38
C ASP A 124 3.41 4.30 -7.74
N ARG A 125 4.08 3.92 -8.83
CA ARG A 125 3.57 4.06 -10.20
C ARG A 125 2.46 3.08 -10.50
N GLU A 126 2.56 1.86 -9.97
CA GLU A 126 1.51 0.85 -10.12
C GLU A 126 0.23 1.28 -9.40
N LEU A 127 0.34 1.86 -8.21
CA LEU A 127 -0.79 2.47 -7.50
C LEU A 127 -1.40 3.62 -8.32
N ALA A 128 -0.57 4.53 -8.84
CA ALA A 128 -1.04 5.66 -9.64
C ALA A 128 -1.80 5.21 -10.90
N ALA A 129 -1.27 4.20 -11.60
CA ALA A 129 -1.90 3.63 -12.78
C ALA A 129 -3.23 2.92 -12.45
N LEU A 130 -3.27 2.19 -11.33
CA LEU A 130 -4.49 1.55 -10.85
C LEU A 130 -5.59 2.58 -10.59
N ILE A 131 -5.26 3.72 -9.97
CA ILE A 131 -6.20 4.81 -9.70
C ILE A 131 -6.67 5.48 -10.99
N ALA A 132 -5.74 5.77 -11.91
CA ALA A 132 -6.07 6.38 -13.20
C ALA A 132 -6.96 5.49 -14.09
N GLY A 133 -6.93 4.17 -13.87
CA GLY A 133 -7.79 3.20 -14.56
C GLY A 133 -9.18 3.04 -13.95
N LEU A 134 -9.48 3.67 -12.82
CA LEU A 134 -10.82 3.61 -12.23
C LEU A 134 -11.77 4.57 -12.95
N PRO A 135 -13.02 4.15 -13.23
CA PRO A 135 -14.01 5.05 -13.78
C PRO A 135 -14.30 6.18 -12.78
N GLU A 136 -14.33 7.43 -13.26
CA GLU A 136 -14.76 8.57 -12.46
C GLU A 136 -16.20 8.32 -12.02
N THR A 137 -16.38 7.97 -10.75
CA THR A 137 -17.70 7.65 -10.23
C THR A 137 -18.45 8.96 -10.00
N GLY A 138 -19.04 9.49 -11.07
CA GLY A 138 -19.99 10.60 -11.01
C GLY A 138 -19.75 11.73 -11.99
N GLN A 139 -20.17 11.54 -13.24
CA GLN A 139 -20.70 12.66 -14.04
C GLN A 139 -22.09 12.25 -14.53
N PRO A 140 -23.20 12.79 -13.96
CA PRO A 140 -24.50 12.61 -14.56
C PRO A 140 -24.45 13.29 -15.93
N GLY A 141 -24.51 12.49 -16.98
CA GLY A 141 -24.50 12.96 -18.35
C GLY A 141 -25.58 14.02 -18.55
N SER A 142 -25.16 15.24 -18.84
CA SER A 142 -26.00 16.25 -19.46
C SER A 142 -26.48 15.68 -20.79
N ARG A 143 -27.73 15.22 -20.84
CA ARG A 143 -28.39 14.91 -22.12
C ARG A 143 -28.38 16.18 -22.97
N PRO A 144 -28.05 16.09 -24.28
CA PRO A 144 -28.40 17.15 -25.19
C PRO A 144 -29.92 17.10 -25.40
N ASP A 145 -30.66 18.01 -24.78
CA ASP A 145 -32.04 18.26 -25.19
C ASP A 145 -31.98 19.07 -26.50
N SER A 146 -32.12 18.33 -27.59
CA SER A 146 -32.45 18.90 -28.90
C SER A 146 -33.96 19.03 -29.02
N ALA A 147 -34.42 20.29 -28.98
CA ALA A 147 -35.48 20.90 -29.79
C ALA A 147 -36.93 20.36 -29.60
N PRO A 148 -37.98 21.06 -30.10
CA PRO A 148 -38.06 21.72 -31.41
C PRO A 148 -37.83 23.24 -31.42
#